data_AF-A0A1I5E1I4-F1
#
_entry.id   AF-A0A1I5E1I4-F1
#
_cell.length_a   1.000
_cell.length_b   1.000
_cell.length_c   1.000
_cell.angle_alpha   90.00
_cell.angle_beta   90.00
_cell.angle_gamma   90.00
#
_symmetry.space_group_name_H-M   'P 1'
#
loop_
_entity.id
_entity.type
_entity.pdbx_description
1 polymer ?
#
loop_
_entity_poly.entity_id
_entity_poly.type
_entity_poly.pdbx_seq_one_letter_code
_entity_poly.pdbx_strand_id
1 'polypeptide(L)' 'MKTVKHHISCNIEGLLRNYKNKKIDFLEDENGVVLSDAEARKELAGFQNKGYKLIPGDDCEGFDPFGNGCPGHEIINL' A
#
# COMPACT_ATOMS: atom_id res chain seq x y z
N MET A 1 -9.65 -3.32 -27.56
CA MET A 1 -8.79 -3.97 -26.56
C MET A 1 -9.03 -3.25 -25.24
N LYS A 2 -9.48 -3.94 -24.19
CA LYS A 2 -9.61 -3.31 -22.86
C LYS A 2 -8.20 -3.04 -22.34
N THR A 3 -7.91 -1.80 -21.98
CA THR A 3 -6.64 -1.44 -21.34
C THR A 3 -6.71 -1.92 -19.89
N VAL A 4 -5.70 -2.67 -19.45
CA VAL A 4 -5.57 -3.14 -18.07
C VAL A 4 -4.35 -2.43 -17.48
N LYS A 5 -4.56 -1.57 -16.47
CA LYS A 5 -3.52 -0.98 -15.62
C LYS A 5 -3.43 -1.90 -14.41
N HIS A 6 -2.25 -2.48 -14.22
CA HIS A 6 -1.98 -3.31 -13.06
C HIS A 6 -1.46 -2.41 -11.93
N HIS A 7 -2.21 -2.31 -10.84
CA HIS A 7 -1.69 -1.77 -9.58
C HIS A 7 -1.06 -2.90 -8.78
N ILE A 8 0.03 -2.60 -8.09
CA ILE A 8 0.73 -3.57 -7.23
C ILE A 8 0.25 -3.33 -5.80
N SER A 9 0.03 -4.41 -5.05
CA SER A 9 -0.13 -4.34 -3.59
C SER A 9 1.19 -4.70 -2.91
N CYS A 10 1.48 -4.09 -1.77
CA CYS A 10 2.68 -4.39 -1.01
C CYS A 10 2.32 -5.14 0.27
N ASN A 11 3.00 -6.27 0.51
CA ASN A 11 2.86 -7.00 1.77
C ASN A 11 3.64 -6.29 2.88
N ILE A 12 2.95 -5.93 3.98
CA ILE A 12 3.52 -5.09 5.05
C ILE A 12 4.66 -5.81 5.77
N GLU A 13 4.51 -7.10 6.09
CA GLU A 13 5.54 -7.88 6.77
C GLU A 13 6.79 -8.04 5.88
N GLY A 14 6.58 -8.37 4.61
CA GLY A 14 7.62 -8.46 3.61
C GLY A 14 8.35 -7.13 3.41
N LEU A 15 7.62 -6.02 3.39
CA LEU A 15 8.19 -4.67 3.31
C LEU A 15 9.11 -4.42 4.51
N LEU A 16 8.59 -4.52 5.74
CA LEU A 16 9.35 -4.26 6.97
C LEU A 16 10.59 -5.16 7.09
N ARG A 17 10.47 -6.44 6.73
CA ARG A 17 11.57 -7.40 6.74
C ARG A 17 12.68 -7.01 5.76
N ASN A 18 12.34 -6.65 4.53
CA ASN A 18 13.31 -6.32 3.49
C ASN A 18 13.87 -4.89 3.61
N TYR A 19 13.13 -4.00 4.26
CA TYR A 19 13.53 -2.61 4.55
C TYR A 19 14.13 -2.44 5.95
N LYS A 20 14.58 -3.50 6.63
CA LYS A 20 15.20 -3.40 7.96
C LYS A 20 16.42 -2.46 7.98
N ASN A 21 17.19 -2.43 6.90
CA ASN A 21 18.41 -1.62 6.78
C ASN A 21 18.30 -0.52 5.71
N LYS A 22 17.07 -0.16 5.33
CA LYS A 22 16.75 0.86 4.32
C LYS A 22 15.70 1.81 4.86
N LYS A 23 15.69 3.04 4.36
CA LYS A 23 14.63 3.98 4.68
C LYS A 23 13.36 3.63 3.90
N ILE A 24 12.21 3.80 4.55
CA ILE A 24 10.90 3.86 3.91
C ILE A 24 10.58 5.34 3.73
N ASP A 25 10.60 5.81 2.48
CA ASP A 25 10.51 7.23 2.09
C ASP A 25 9.51 7.47 0.95
N PHE A 26 8.55 6.55 0.79
CA PHE A 26 7.54 6.57 -0.28
C PHE A 26 6.10 6.53 0.24
N LEU A 27 5.88 6.50 1.57
CA LEU A 27 4.54 6.61 2.15
C LEU A 27 4.24 8.08 2.39
N GLU A 28 3.03 8.49 2.02
CA GLU A 28 2.54 9.86 2.15
C GLU A 28 1.37 9.90 3.14
N ASP A 29 1.19 11.05 3.79
CA ASP A 29 0.00 11.34 4.57
C ASP A 29 -1.19 11.76 3.67
N GLU A 30 -2.32 12.09 4.30
CA GLU A 30 -3.53 12.56 3.60
C GLU A 30 -3.37 13.89 2.85
N ASN A 31 -2.29 14.64 3.10
CA ASN A 31 -1.96 15.90 2.44
C ASN A 31 -0.91 15.72 1.33
N GLY A 32 -0.48 14.47 1.05
CA GLY A 32 0.58 14.17 0.08
C GLY A 32 1.99 14.48 0.59
N VAL A 33 2.17 14.62 1.91
CA VAL A 33 3.49 14.84 2.51
C VAL A 33 4.14 13.50 2.79
N VAL A 34 5.34 13.29 2.24
CA VAL A 34 6.14 12.08 2.47
C VAL A 34 6.50 11.97 3.96
N LEU A 35 6.14 10.83 4.55
CA LEU A 35 6.44 10.49 5.94
C LEU A 35 7.94 10.26 6.15
N SER A 36 8.45 10.56 7.34
CA SER A 36 9.76 10.06 7.76
C SER A 36 9.76 8.54 7.93
N ASP A 37 10.93 7.90 7.88
CA ASP A 37 11.05 6.44 8.09
C ASP A 37 10.42 5.98 9.42
N ALA A 38 10.53 6.80 10.48
CA ALA A 38 9.94 6.49 11.78
C ALA A 38 8.41 6.54 11.76
N GLU A 39 7.84 7.55 11.10
CA GLU A 39 6.38 7.70 10.93
C GLU A 39 5.82 6.59 10.05
N ALA A 40 6.46 6.33 8.91
CA ALA A 40 6.13 5.23 8.00
C ALA A 40 6.08 3.87 8.73
N ARG A 41 7.09 3.56 9.55
CA ARG A 41 7.11 2.31 10.34
C ARG A 41 6.01 2.26 11.39
N LYS A 42 5.72 3.39 12.04
CA LYS A 42 4.64 3.50 13.03
C LYS A 42 3.28 3.28 12.36
N GLU A 43 3.06 3.86 11.19
CA GLU A 43 1.85 3.71 10.36
C GLU A 43 1.65 2.22 10.00
N LEU A 44 2.69 1.60 9.43
CA LEU A 44 2.66 0.19 9.02
C LEU A 44 2.42 -0.75 10.21
N ALA A 45 3.03 -0.48 11.36
CA ALA A 45 2.76 -1.23 12.59
C ALA A 45 1.29 -1.05 13.04
N GLY A 46 0.74 0.16 12.91
CA GLY A 46 -0.68 0.44 13.13
C GLY A 46 -1.58 -0.41 12.23
N PHE A 47 -1.25 -0.55 10.94
CA PHE A 47 -1.98 -1.42 10.02
C PHE A 47 -1.87 -2.91 10.40
N GLN A 48 -0.68 -3.38 10.77
CA GLN A 48 -0.52 -4.77 11.23
C GLN A 48 -1.35 -5.06 12.48
N ASN A 49 -1.43 -4.10 13.42
CA ASN A 49 -2.27 -4.24 14.62
C ASN A 49 -3.77 -4.32 14.29
N LYS A 50 -4.20 -3.77 13.16
CA LYS A 50 -5.57 -3.92 12.62
C LYS A 50 -5.76 -5.26 11.86
N GLY A 51 -4.73 -6.08 11.73
CA GLY A 51 -4.74 -7.34 10.99
C GLY A 51 -4.46 -7.19 9.49
N TYR A 52 -4.06 -6.01 9.02
CA TYR A 52 -3.80 -5.78 7.61
C TYR A 52 -2.52 -6.52 7.19
N LYS A 53 -2.57 -7.14 6.01
CA LYS A 53 -1.45 -7.81 5.35
C LYS A 53 -0.92 -7.02 4.16
N LEU A 54 -1.79 -6.27 3.48
CA LEU A 54 -1.50 -5.56 2.25
C LEU A 54 -1.78 -4.06 2.39
N ILE A 55 -0.96 -3.23 1.75
CA ILE A 55 -1.27 -1.83 1.42
C ILE A 55 -1.45 -1.68 -0.09
N PRO A 56 -2.37 -0.82 -0.55
CA PRO A 56 -2.55 -0.55 -1.97
C PRO A 56 -1.45 0.37 -2.50
N GLY A 57 -1.13 0.26 -3.80
CA GLY A 57 -0.21 1.17 -4.49
C GLY A 57 -0.91 2.30 -5.26
N ASP A 58 -2.24 2.34 -5.24
CA ASP A 58 -3.09 3.35 -5.88
C ASP A 58 -4.50 3.26 -5.25
N ASP A 59 -5.39 4.20 -5.53
CA ASP A 59 -6.75 4.25 -4.97
C ASP A 59 -7.66 3.20 -5.62
N CYS A 60 -7.60 1.98 -5.10
CA CYS A 60 -8.39 0.84 -5.58
C CYS A 60 -9.70 0.69 -4.79
N GLU A 61 -10.84 0.89 -5.43
CA GLU A 61 -12.15 0.64 -4.83
C GLU A 61 -12.31 -0.84 -4.45
N GLY A 62 -12.79 -1.10 -3.23
CA GLY A 62 -13.01 -2.47 -2.73
C GLY A 62 -11.72 -3.23 -2.39
N PHE A 63 -10.57 -2.55 -2.26
CA PHE A 63 -9.31 -3.19 -1.86
C PHE A 63 -9.44 -3.91 -0.51
N ASP A 64 -9.07 -5.19 -0.49
CA ASP A 64 -9.03 -6.00 0.73
C ASP A 64 -7.61 -6.03 1.33
N PRO A 65 -7.36 -5.33 2.46
CA PRO A 65 -6.06 -5.33 3.11
C PRO A 65 -5.75 -6.66 3.82
N PHE A 66 -6.72 -7.55 4.04
CA PHE A 66 -6.55 -8.78 4.84
C PHE A 66 -5.96 -9.96 4.05
N GLY A 67 -5.79 -9.81 2.73
CA GLY A 67 -5.00 -10.74 1.93
C GLY A 67 -5.38 -10.86 0.45
N ASN A 68 -6.59 -10.43 0.04
CA ASN A 68 -7.03 -10.59 -1.34
C ASN A 68 -6.60 -9.43 -2.26
N GLY A 69 -6.35 -8.24 -1.72
CA GLY A 69 -5.89 -7.08 -2.49
C GLY A 69 -6.99 -6.45 -3.36
N CYS A 70 -6.62 -5.91 -4.52
CA CYS A 70 -7.55 -5.24 -5.42
C CYS A 70 -8.47 -6.28 -6.12
N PRO A 71 -9.80 -6.11 -6.11
CA PRO A 71 -10.72 -7.01 -6.81
C PRO A 71 -10.65 -6.90 -8.35
N GLY A 72 -9.93 -5.89 -8.85
CA GLY A 72 -9.92 -5.50 -10.26
C GLY A 72 -11.10 -4.58 -10.58
N HIS A 73 -10.84 -3.57 -11.42
CA HIS A 73 -11.86 -2.64 -11.89
C HIS A 73 -11.59 -2.25 -13.34
N GLU A 74 -12.63 -1.82 -14.04
CA GLU A 74 -12.47 -1.28 -15.39
C GLU A 74 -11.77 0.07 -15.33
N ILE A 75 -11.04 0.38 -16.40
CA ILE A 75 -10.35 1.66 -16.56
C ILE A 75 -11.08 2.41 -17.65
N ILE A 76 -11.79 3.45 -17.23
CA ILE A 76 -12.43 4.39 -18.12
C ILE A 76 -11.38 5.46 -18.39
N ASN A 77 -10.73 5.40 -19.55
CA ASN A 77 -9.89 6.50 -20.02
C ASN A 77 -10.83 7.66 -20.37
N LEU A 78 -10.84 8.70 -19.54
CA LEU A 78 -11.47 10.00 -19.83
C LEU A 78 -10.58 10.82 -20.77
#